data_AF-A0A915B8E4-F1
#
_entry.id   AF-A0A915B8E4-F1
#
_cell.length_a   1.000
_cell.length_b   1.000
_cell.length_c   1.000
_cell.angle_alpha   90.00
_cell.angle_beta   90.00
_cell.angle_gamma   90.00
#
_symmetry.space_group_name_H-M   'P 1'
#
loop_
_entity.id
_entity.type
_entity.pdbx_description
1 polymer ?
#
loop_
_entity_poly.entity_id
_entity_poly.type
_entity_poly.pdbx_seq_one_letter_code
_entity_poly.pdbx_strand_id
1 'polypeptide(L)'
;PNMLRRVFVLASVTLVTLSWPNDKFKRDSAAVIKQRYGDFKQECFPRPSGGCSCNMKDASGADSVKSFTADADCKVPIEDVLETALKKQEVNEQIKEKFGDFKENCFPKPSGGCRCNEKDADGNEVVARYDSEADCKVPLPISVTVHTAENKKKLNEEIKQKFGAFKENCFPRPSGGCNCNEKDAHGKEVVAKYSSDAECKIPARMKRTTAQRPSQNVRDPVRERAQANYAAVVNELNEKFKGLKEGCFPRPKGCLCVIGKDKNGRDITERRMKDRDCKCQPGERGKGCPVGGA
;
A
#
# COMPACT_ATOMS: atom_id res chain seq x y z
N PRO A 1 29.90 -81.28 -4.31
CA PRO A 1 31.11 -81.02 -3.49
C PRO A 1 31.65 -79.61 -3.77
N ASN A 2 31.07 -78.59 -3.13
CA ASN A 2 31.53 -77.98 -1.88
C ASN A 2 32.96 -77.40 -1.90
N MET A 3 33.00 -76.13 -1.48
CA MET A 3 34.11 -75.29 -1.02
C MET A 3 34.92 -74.52 -2.08
N LEU A 4 34.69 -73.22 -2.23
CA LEU A 4 35.14 -72.08 -1.39
C LEU A 4 36.63 -71.75 -1.56
N ARG A 5 36.93 -70.66 -2.27
CA ARG A 5 37.55 -69.40 -1.76
C ARG A 5 37.97 -68.53 -2.94
N ARG A 6 37.32 -67.37 -3.12
CA ARG A 6 37.80 -66.00 -2.80
C ARG A 6 38.94 -65.54 -3.72
N VAL A 7 39.02 -64.31 -4.23
CA VAL A 7 38.24 -63.06 -4.22
C VAL A 7 38.98 -62.23 -5.28
N PHE A 8 38.30 -61.58 -6.24
CA PHE A 8 38.73 -60.33 -6.89
C PHE A 8 37.62 -59.93 -7.88
N VAL A 9 36.64 -59.16 -7.41
CA VAL A 9 35.70 -58.45 -8.30
C VAL A 9 35.86 -56.97 -8.00
N LEU A 10 36.33 -56.27 -9.03
CA LEU A 10 36.54 -54.83 -9.10
C LEU A 10 35.24 -54.08 -8.75
N ALA A 11 35.30 -53.27 -7.69
CA ALA A 11 34.29 -52.26 -7.41
C ALA A 11 34.59 -51.02 -8.27
N SER A 12 33.87 -50.87 -9.37
CA SER A 12 33.80 -49.63 -10.15
C SER A 12 32.97 -48.60 -9.39
N VAL A 13 33.63 -47.72 -8.64
CA VAL A 13 33.04 -46.53 -8.03
C VAL A 13 32.90 -45.45 -9.10
N THR A 14 31.68 -45.23 -9.57
CA THR A 14 31.31 -44.09 -10.42
C THR A 14 31.30 -42.82 -9.57
N LEU A 15 32.34 -41.99 -9.71
CA LEU A 15 32.38 -40.61 -9.22
C LEU A 15 31.43 -39.75 -10.05
N VAL A 16 30.23 -39.51 -9.54
CA VAL A 16 29.37 -38.42 -9.99
C VAL A 16 29.90 -37.14 -9.33
N THR A 17 30.70 -36.38 -10.08
CA THR A 17 31.12 -35.04 -9.69
C THR A 17 29.91 -34.11 -9.75
N LEU A 18 29.35 -33.78 -8.58
CA LEU A 18 28.43 -32.65 -8.42
C LEU A 18 29.22 -31.36 -8.70
N SER A 19 29.11 -30.84 -9.92
CA SER A 19 29.53 -29.49 -10.24
C SER A 19 28.55 -28.52 -9.58
N TRP A 20 28.89 -28.00 -8.41
CA TRP A 20 28.24 -26.80 -7.90
C TRP A 20 28.57 -25.62 -8.82
N PRO A 21 27.57 -24.82 -9.25
CA PRO A 21 27.83 -23.63 -10.02
C PRO A 21 28.64 -22.66 -9.14
N ASN A 22 29.83 -22.32 -9.61
CA ASN A 22 30.62 -21.19 -9.13
C ASN A 22 29.89 -19.90 -9.50
N ASP A 23 28.84 -19.56 -8.75
CA ASP A 23 28.34 -18.20 -8.72
C ASP A 23 29.41 -17.33 -8.07
N LYS A 24 30.17 -16.63 -8.91
CA LYS A 24 31.00 -15.50 -8.52
C LYS A 24 30.09 -14.41 -7.96
N PHE A 25 29.68 -14.55 -6.71
CA PHE A 25 29.27 -13.43 -5.88
C PHE A 25 30.44 -12.45 -5.92
N LYS A 26 30.27 -11.33 -6.64
CA LYS A 26 31.03 -10.11 -6.39
C LYS A 26 30.72 -9.73 -4.94
N ARG A 27 31.48 -10.29 -4.00
CA ARG A 27 31.45 -9.87 -2.60
C ARG A 27 31.93 -8.43 -2.63
N ASP A 28 31.03 -7.49 -2.42
CA ASP A 28 31.41 -6.11 -2.11
C ASP A 28 32.40 -6.19 -0.95
N SER A 29 33.68 -5.96 -1.24
CA SER A 29 34.75 -6.00 -0.24
C SER A 29 34.39 -5.09 0.93
N ALA A 30 33.70 -3.97 0.64
CA ALA A 30 33.14 -3.05 1.64
C ALA A 30 32.13 -3.72 2.59
N ALA A 31 31.22 -4.57 2.09
CA ALA A 31 30.24 -5.27 2.90
C ALA A 31 30.89 -6.34 3.79
N VAL A 32 31.88 -7.07 3.27
CA VAL A 32 32.63 -8.09 4.03
C VAL A 32 33.53 -7.44 5.08
N ILE A 33 34.15 -6.30 4.77
CA ILE A 33 34.97 -5.53 5.72
C ILE A 33 34.09 -4.95 6.83
N LYS A 34 32.93 -4.36 6.49
CA LYS A 34 31.98 -3.84 7.48
C LYS A 34 31.44 -4.94 8.40
N GLN A 35 31.16 -6.13 7.87
CA GLN A 35 30.67 -7.27 8.62
C GLN A 35 31.73 -7.91 9.54
N ARG A 36 33.02 -7.87 9.16
CA ARG A 36 34.12 -8.45 9.98
C ARG A 36 34.74 -7.48 10.97
N TYR A 37 34.82 -6.20 10.64
CA TYR A 37 35.63 -5.25 11.39
C TYR A 37 34.75 -4.15 12.06
N GLY A 38 33.54 -3.86 11.59
CA GLY A 38 32.65 -2.84 12.18
C GLY A 38 33.03 -1.40 11.79
N ASP A 39 32.40 -0.40 12.42
CA ASP A 39 32.65 1.02 12.14
C ASP A 39 33.86 1.52 12.96
N PHE A 40 35.03 1.60 12.33
CA PHE A 40 36.22 2.24 12.91
C PHE A 40 36.06 3.76 12.91
N LYS A 41 36.73 4.42 13.86
CA LYS A 41 36.91 5.86 13.85
C LYS A 41 37.57 6.29 12.52
N GLN A 42 37.29 7.50 12.07
CA GLN A 42 37.92 8.05 10.86
C GLN A 42 39.45 8.02 11.03
N GLU A 43 40.18 7.69 9.95
CA GLU A 43 41.64 7.52 9.93
C GLU A 43 42.19 6.32 10.73
N CYS A 44 41.33 5.39 11.16
CA CYS A 44 41.74 4.13 11.81
C CYS A 44 41.54 2.91 10.91
N PHE A 45 42.53 2.01 10.89
CA PHE A 45 42.57 0.83 10.03
C PHE A 45 42.87 -0.46 10.83
N PRO A 46 42.23 -1.60 10.48
CA PRO A 46 42.47 -2.88 11.14
C PRO A 46 43.83 -3.49 10.76
N ARG A 47 44.49 -4.16 11.71
CA ARG A 47 45.78 -4.85 11.49
C ARG A 47 45.59 -6.35 11.30
N PRO A 48 46.36 -7.01 10.41
CA PRO A 48 46.27 -8.46 10.18
C PRO A 48 46.56 -9.33 11.42
N SER A 49 47.37 -8.81 12.35
CA SER A 49 47.79 -9.47 13.58
C SER A 49 46.84 -9.26 14.76
N GLY A 50 45.68 -8.64 14.53
CA GLY A 50 44.80 -8.12 15.59
C GLY A 50 45.23 -6.72 16.03
N GLY A 51 44.25 -5.92 16.47
CA GLY A 51 44.42 -4.51 16.80
C GLY A 51 44.21 -3.59 15.61
N CYS A 52 44.50 -2.31 15.80
CA CYS A 52 44.19 -1.26 14.85
C CYS A 52 45.20 -0.11 14.90
N SER A 53 45.38 0.60 13.80
CA SER A 53 46.29 1.75 13.69
C SER A 53 45.50 2.98 13.26
N CYS A 54 45.66 4.08 13.98
CA CYS A 54 45.02 5.35 13.68
C CYS A 54 46.08 6.39 13.30
N ASN A 55 45.85 7.12 12.20
CA ASN A 55 46.61 8.32 11.89
C ASN A 55 46.05 9.46 12.74
N MET A 56 46.85 10.01 13.65
CA MET A 56 46.50 11.16 14.48
C MET A 56 47.49 12.28 14.23
N LYS A 57 47.07 13.53 14.42
CA LYS A 57 47.97 14.67 14.38
C LYS A 57 48.47 14.97 15.79
N ASP A 58 49.79 15.04 15.95
CA ASP A 58 50.39 15.44 17.21
C ASP A 58 50.18 16.95 17.47
N ALA A 59 50.51 17.43 18.67
CA ALA A 59 50.37 18.84 19.06
C ALA A 59 51.10 19.84 18.14
N SER A 60 52.02 19.35 17.30
CA SER A 60 52.77 20.11 16.30
C SER A 60 52.20 20.02 14.87
N GLY A 61 51.07 19.33 14.68
CA GLY A 61 50.41 19.15 13.39
C GLY A 61 51.03 18.10 12.47
N ALA A 62 52.05 17.36 12.95
CA ALA A 62 52.67 16.26 12.23
C ALA A 62 51.79 14.99 12.33
N ASP A 63 51.68 14.26 11.23
CA ASP A 63 50.94 13.00 11.19
C ASP A 63 51.74 11.90 11.91
N SER A 64 51.15 11.32 12.96
CA SER A 64 51.70 10.22 13.76
C SER A 64 50.77 9.01 13.73
N VAL A 65 51.33 7.81 13.61
CA VAL A 65 50.55 6.57 13.56
C VAL A 65 50.56 5.91 14.93
N LYS A 66 49.42 5.90 15.62
CA LYS A 66 49.28 5.20 16.90
C LYS A 66 48.62 3.85 16.69
N SER A 67 49.27 2.81 17.18
CA SER A 67 48.77 1.43 17.09
C SER A 67 48.23 0.96 18.43
N PHE A 68 47.03 0.39 18.40
CA PHE A 68 46.34 -0.22 19.52
C PHE A 68 46.29 -1.74 19.32
N THR A 69 46.35 -2.47 20.43
CA THR A 69 46.32 -3.95 20.43
C THR A 69 44.90 -4.50 20.42
N ALA A 70 43.91 -3.73 20.87
CA ALA A 70 42.51 -4.11 20.88
C ALA A 70 41.72 -3.33 19.81
N ASP A 71 40.92 -4.05 19.02
CA ASP A 71 40.06 -3.45 18.00
C ASP A 71 39.00 -2.52 18.60
N ALA A 72 38.65 -2.71 19.88
CA ALA A 72 37.66 -1.89 20.59
C ALA A 72 38.09 -0.41 20.72
N ASP A 73 39.39 -0.14 20.84
CA ASP A 73 39.91 1.23 21.07
C ASP A 73 39.77 2.12 19.82
N CYS A 74 39.72 1.50 18.64
CA CYS A 74 39.56 2.19 17.37
C CYS A 74 38.15 2.11 16.78
N LYS A 75 37.22 1.44 17.46
CA LYS A 75 35.81 1.42 17.06
C LYS A 75 35.09 2.66 17.56
N VAL A 76 34.10 3.11 16.79
CA VAL A 76 33.20 4.17 17.24
C VAL A 76 32.40 3.64 18.44
N PRO A 77 32.33 4.36 19.58
CA PRO A 77 31.51 3.98 20.72
C PRO A 77 30.06 3.72 20.30
N ILE A 78 29.44 2.68 20.84
CA ILE A 78 28.06 2.31 20.50
C ILE A 78 27.09 3.45 20.88
N GLU A 79 27.40 4.22 21.93
CA GLU A 79 26.64 5.40 22.34
C GLU A 79 26.59 6.48 21.24
N ASP A 80 27.72 6.78 20.59
CA ASP A 80 27.80 7.77 19.51
C ASP A 80 27.00 7.31 18.27
N VAL A 81 26.97 6.00 18.00
CA VAL A 81 26.17 5.42 16.90
C VAL A 81 24.67 5.52 17.21
N LEU A 82 24.28 5.29 18.46
CA LEU A 82 22.89 5.39 18.90
C LEU A 82 22.40 6.85 18.90
N GLU A 83 23.23 7.79 19.35
CA GLU A 83 22.94 9.22 19.29
C GLU A 83 22.86 9.71 17.84
N THR A 84 23.74 9.25 16.96
CA THR A 84 23.69 9.56 15.52
C THR A 84 22.44 8.99 14.85
N ALA A 85 22.02 7.78 15.23
CA ALA A 85 20.81 7.17 14.71
C ALA A 85 19.55 7.94 15.16
N LEU A 86 19.50 8.36 16.44
CA LEU A 86 18.42 9.17 16.98
C LEU A 86 18.38 10.56 16.33
N LYS A 87 19.53 11.25 16.22
CA LYS A 87 19.62 12.55 15.52
C LYS A 87 19.22 12.43 14.05
N LYS A 88 19.61 11.34 13.37
CA LYS A 88 19.20 11.09 11.99
C LYS A 88 17.69 10.85 11.88
N GLN A 89 17.11 10.13 12.84
CA GLN A 89 15.66 9.91 12.88
C GLN A 89 14.92 11.22 13.14
N GLU A 90 15.38 12.03 14.09
CA GLU A 90 14.83 13.35 14.41
C GLU A 90 14.92 14.29 13.21
N VAL A 91 16.09 14.35 12.54
CA VAL A 91 16.26 15.17 11.32
C VAL A 91 15.32 14.67 10.20
N ASN A 92 15.13 13.36 10.04
CA ASN A 92 14.19 12.82 9.06
C ASN A 92 12.74 13.18 9.39
N GLU A 93 12.36 13.15 10.67
CA GLU A 93 11.02 13.58 11.13
C GLU A 93 10.83 15.08 10.91
N GLN A 94 11.82 15.92 11.23
CA GLN A 94 11.79 17.36 10.96
C GLN A 94 11.72 17.66 9.46
N ILE A 95 12.44 16.91 8.61
CA ILE A 95 12.35 17.04 7.16
C ILE A 95 10.95 16.67 6.67
N LYS A 96 10.35 15.61 7.22
CA LYS A 96 9.01 15.16 6.84
C LYS A 96 7.93 16.15 7.28
N GLU A 97 8.06 16.74 8.46
CA GLU A 97 7.12 17.74 8.98
C GLU A 97 7.21 19.06 8.19
N LYS A 98 8.42 19.52 7.86
CA LYS A 98 8.62 20.79 7.15
C LYS A 98 8.36 20.70 5.65
N PHE A 99 8.76 19.59 5.03
CA PHE A 99 8.83 19.44 3.57
C PHE A 99 7.99 18.29 3.00
N GLY A 100 7.29 17.52 3.84
CA GLY A 100 6.46 16.39 3.38
C GLY A 100 5.30 16.80 2.48
N ASP A 101 4.83 18.05 2.61
CA ASP A 101 3.70 18.58 1.84
C ASP A 101 4.12 19.39 0.61
N PHE A 102 5.40 19.36 0.21
CA PHE A 102 5.83 20.10 -0.97
C PHE A 102 5.26 19.48 -2.25
N LYS A 103 4.93 20.32 -3.23
CA LYS A 103 4.51 19.87 -4.57
C LYS A 103 5.63 19.03 -5.19
N GLU A 104 5.24 18.07 -6.03
CA GLU A 104 6.19 17.27 -6.80
C GLU A 104 7.10 18.19 -7.63
N ASN A 105 8.41 17.93 -7.61
CA ASN A 105 9.46 18.73 -8.25
C ASN A 105 9.77 20.10 -7.61
N CYS A 106 9.34 20.33 -6.37
CA CYS A 106 9.74 21.49 -5.57
C CYS A 106 10.82 21.16 -4.52
N PHE A 107 11.91 21.93 -4.51
CA PHE A 107 13.04 21.78 -3.60
C PHE A 107 13.17 22.99 -2.66
N PRO A 108 13.30 22.78 -1.34
CA PRO A 108 13.42 23.88 -0.39
C PRO A 108 14.75 24.63 -0.50
N LYS A 109 14.72 25.94 -0.23
CA LYS A 109 15.92 26.79 -0.20
C LYS A 109 16.38 27.01 1.26
N PRO A 110 17.70 27.10 1.52
CA PRO A 110 18.21 27.42 2.86
C PRO A 110 17.76 28.77 3.41
N SER A 111 17.48 29.74 2.52
CA SER A 111 17.07 31.11 2.88
C SER A 111 15.55 31.29 3.02
N GLY A 112 14.77 30.21 2.96
CA GLY A 112 13.31 30.25 2.89
C GLY A 112 12.77 30.15 1.46
N GLY A 113 11.57 29.58 1.33
CA GLY A 113 10.91 29.31 0.04
C GLY A 113 11.42 28.05 -0.67
N CYS A 114 11.12 27.93 -1.97
CA CYS A 114 11.50 26.76 -2.77
C CYS A 114 11.77 27.08 -4.25
N ARG A 115 12.33 26.09 -4.95
CA ARG A 115 12.50 26.07 -6.41
C ARG A 115 11.71 24.90 -6.96
N CYS A 116 10.76 25.18 -7.84
CA CYS A 116 9.91 24.17 -8.46
C CYS A 116 10.23 24.07 -9.95
N ASN A 117 10.38 22.85 -10.47
CA ASN A 117 10.42 22.63 -11.90
C ASN A 117 8.98 22.46 -12.39
N GLU A 118 8.45 23.51 -13.01
CA GLU A 118 7.09 23.55 -13.54
C GLU A 118 7.13 23.57 -15.07
N LYS A 119 6.00 23.30 -15.73
CA LYS A 119 5.91 23.38 -17.19
C LYS A 119 5.26 24.71 -17.59
N ASP A 120 5.85 25.41 -18.55
CA ASP A 120 5.25 26.61 -19.14
C ASP A 120 4.04 26.27 -20.04
N ALA A 121 3.41 27.30 -20.61
CA ALA A 121 2.25 27.15 -21.50
C ALA A 121 2.55 26.33 -22.78
N ASP A 122 3.83 26.25 -23.16
CA ASP A 122 4.33 25.52 -24.32
C ASP A 122 4.86 24.12 -23.94
N GLY A 123 4.81 23.76 -22.65
CA GLY A 123 5.21 22.46 -22.11
C GLY A 123 6.70 22.32 -21.77
N ASN A 124 7.50 23.39 -21.84
CA ASN A 124 8.91 23.39 -21.48
C ASN A 124 9.09 23.47 -19.97
N GLU A 125 10.12 22.79 -19.46
CA GLU A 125 10.47 22.85 -18.03
C GLU A 125 11.09 24.20 -17.68
N VAL A 126 10.42 24.95 -16.82
CA VAL A 126 10.84 26.24 -16.28
C VAL A 126 11.01 26.14 -14.77
N VAL A 127 12.06 26.77 -14.25
CA VAL A 127 12.35 26.76 -12.81
C VAL A 127 11.67 27.95 -12.16
N ALA A 128 10.49 27.71 -11.57
CA ALA A 128 9.79 28.67 -10.74
C ALA A 128 10.51 28.84 -9.39
N ARG A 129 10.64 30.08 -8.93
CA ARG A 129 11.26 30.41 -7.64
C ARG A 129 10.19 31.04 -6.76
N TYR A 130 9.92 30.39 -5.64
CA TYR A 130 9.03 30.90 -4.61
C TYR A 130 9.86 31.31 -3.39
N ASP A 131 9.48 32.41 -2.76
CA ASP A 131 10.15 32.93 -1.57
C ASP A 131 9.40 32.52 -0.29
N SER A 132 8.13 32.12 -0.42
CA SER A 132 7.32 31.57 0.66
C SER A 132 7.23 30.05 0.58
N GLU A 133 7.33 29.37 1.72
CA GLU A 133 7.12 27.92 1.83
C GLU A 133 5.67 27.51 1.57
N ALA A 134 4.70 28.42 1.74
CA ALA A 134 3.29 28.12 1.51
C ALA A 134 2.99 27.86 0.03
N ASP A 135 3.67 28.58 -0.86
CA ASP A 135 3.47 28.46 -2.32
C ASP A 135 4.07 27.17 -2.88
N CYS A 136 4.97 26.58 -2.12
CA CYS A 136 5.66 25.32 -2.39
C CYS A 136 4.83 24.11 -2.00
N LYS A 137 3.84 24.29 -1.12
CA LYS A 137 3.03 23.20 -0.59
C LYS A 137 1.86 22.88 -1.51
N VAL A 138 1.45 21.60 -1.54
CA VAL A 138 0.21 21.21 -2.19
C VAL A 138 -0.96 21.90 -1.47
N PRO A 139 -1.92 22.49 -2.20
CA PRO A 139 -3.11 23.08 -1.58
C PRO A 139 -3.78 22.09 -0.62
N LEU A 140 -4.23 22.56 0.54
CA LEU A 140 -4.93 21.77 1.57
C LEU A 140 -5.99 20.77 1.05
N PRO A 141 -6.84 21.10 0.06
CA PRO A 141 -7.78 20.11 -0.48
C PRO A 141 -7.07 18.96 -1.21
N ILE A 142 -5.93 19.21 -1.84
CA ILE A 142 -5.14 18.21 -2.56
C ILE A 142 -4.32 17.36 -1.59
N SER A 143 -3.67 17.95 -0.57
CA SER A 143 -2.92 17.19 0.43
C SER A 143 -3.80 16.18 1.18
N VAL A 144 -5.03 16.56 1.55
CA VAL A 144 -6.01 15.64 2.15
C VAL A 144 -6.36 14.50 1.21
N THR A 145 -6.56 14.76 -0.09
CA THR A 145 -6.84 13.70 -1.07
C THR A 145 -5.67 12.75 -1.29
N VAL A 146 -4.43 13.27 -1.29
CA VAL A 146 -3.20 12.46 -1.40
C VAL A 146 -3.04 11.59 -0.16
N HIS A 147 -3.13 12.16 1.05
CA HIS A 147 -3.10 11.38 2.27
C HIS A 147 -4.23 10.35 2.35
N THR A 148 -5.42 10.68 1.86
CA THR A 148 -6.54 9.71 1.81
C THR A 148 -6.25 8.59 0.82
N ALA A 149 -5.63 8.88 -0.33
CA ALA A 149 -5.23 7.89 -1.31
C ALA A 149 -4.11 6.98 -0.79
N GLU A 150 -3.10 7.54 -0.12
CA GLU A 150 -2.02 6.80 0.54
C GLU A 150 -2.54 5.94 1.69
N ASN A 151 -3.38 6.51 2.56
CA ASN A 151 -4.00 5.77 3.66
C ASN A 151 -4.91 4.65 3.13
N LYS A 152 -5.64 4.88 2.04
CA LYS A 152 -6.42 3.83 1.37
C LYS A 152 -5.53 2.74 0.77
N LYS A 153 -4.39 3.09 0.17
CA LYS A 153 -3.40 2.10 -0.32
C LYS A 153 -2.84 1.27 0.82
N LYS A 154 -2.38 1.92 1.90
CA LYS A 154 -1.87 1.26 3.11
C LYS A 154 -2.91 0.35 3.75
N LEU A 155 -4.14 0.84 3.92
CA LEU A 155 -5.24 0.05 4.48
C LEU A 155 -5.59 -1.13 3.57
N ASN A 156 -5.57 -0.96 2.24
CA ASN A 156 -5.77 -2.07 1.31
C ASN A 156 -4.62 -3.10 1.36
N GLU A 157 -3.38 -2.66 1.56
CA GLU A 157 -2.24 -3.56 1.76
C GLU A 157 -2.34 -4.31 3.08
N GLU A 158 -2.71 -3.63 4.17
CA GLU A 158 -2.97 -4.26 5.47
C GLU A 158 -4.12 -5.27 5.39
N ILE A 159 -5.20 -4.94 4.68
CA ILE A 159 -6.32 -5.87 4.43
C ILE A 159 -5.83 -7.06 3.59
N LYS A 160 -5.03 -6.85 2.54
CA LYS A 160 -4.46 -7.94 1.74
C LYS A 160 -3.54 -8.84 2.56
N GLN A 161 -2.73 -8.27 3.46
CA GLN A 161 -1.86 -9.05 4.34
C GLN A 161 -2.66 -9.85 5.37
N LYS A 162 -3.69 -9.24 5.97
CA LYS A 162 -4.52 -9.86 7.02
C LYS A 162 -5.57 -10.82 6.48
N PHE A 163 -6.09 -10.62 5.27
CA PHE A 163 -7.25 -11.35 4.75
C PHE A 163 -7.07 -11.87 3.32
N GLY A 164 -6.11 -11.35 2.55
CA GLY A 164 -6.01 -11.59 1.10
C GLY A 164 -5.51 -12.98 0.68
N ALA A 165 -5.10 -13.83 1.63
CA ALA A 165 -4.56 -15.15 1.34
C ALA A 165 -5.40 -16.32 1.89
N PHE A 166 -6.55 -16.07 2.53
CA PHE A 166 -7.39 -17.13 3.08
C PHE A 166 -8.09 -17.92 1.96
N LYS A 167 -8.21 -19.24 2.16
CA LYS A 167 -8.98 -20.15 1.31
C LYS A 167 -10.46 -19.72 1.28
N GLU A 168 -11.16 -20.06 0.20
CA GLU A 168 -12.59 -19.80 0.10
C GLU A 168 -13.33 -20.52 1.25
N ASN A 169 -14.30 -19.83 1.85
CA ASN A 169 -15.03 -20.26 3.05
C ASN A 169 -14.21 -20.31 4.36
N CYS A 170 -13.03 -19.70 4.40
CA CYS A 170 -12.23 -19.56 5.62
C CYS A 170 -12.17 -18.12 6.14
N PHE A 171 -12.36 -17.93 7.45
CA PHE A 171 -12.38 -16.64 8.13
C PHE A 171 -11.33 -16.59 9.25
N PRO A 172 -10.53 -15.52 9.36
CA PRO A 172 -9.54 -15.36 10.42
C PRO A 172 -10.20 -15.10 11.78
N ARG A 173 -9.54 -15.53 12.85
CA ARG A 173 -9.98 -15.31 14.23
C ARG A 173 -9.14 -14.22 14.90
N PRO A 174 -9.74 -13.40 15.80
CA PRO A 174 -9.01 -12.37 16.55
C PRO A 174 -7.86 -12.94 17.41
N SER A 175 -8.03 -14.16 17.93
CA SER A 175 -7.06 -14.83 18.81
C SER A 175 -5.97 -15.60 18.06
N GLY A 176 -5.87 -15.43 16.74
CA GLY A 176 -5.04 -16.25 15.86
C GLY A 176 -5.75 -17.53 15.39
N GLY A 177 -5.37 -18.00 14.20
CA GLY A 177 -6.02 -19.13 13.54
C GLY A 177 -7.27 -18.71 12.77
N CYS A 178 -8.06 -19.70 12.35
CA CYS A 178 -9.11 -19.48 11.37
C CYS A 178 -10.18 -20.57 11.37
N ASN A 179 -11.39 -20.21 10.94
CA ASN A 179 -12.54 -21.09 10.82
C ASN A 179 -12.86 -21.30 9.34
N CYS A 180 -12.91 -22.53 8.87
CA CYS A 180 -13.31 -22.87 7.51
C CYS A 180 -14.64 -23.63 7.52
N ASN A 181 -15.57 -23.25 6.65
CA ASN A 181 -16.76 -24.06 6.40
C ASN A 181 -16.41 -25.13 5.37
N GLU A 182 -16.32 -26.37 5.84
CA GLU A 182 -15.98 -27.55 5.05
C GLU A 182 -17.18 -28.51 5.01
N LYS A 183 -17.18 -29.46 4.09
CA LYS A 183 -18.20 -30.52 4.06
C LYS A 183 -17.65 -31.78 4.71
N ASP A 184 -18.42 -32.37 5.60
CA ASP A 184 -18.10 -33.66 6.19
C ASP A 184 -18.27 -34.81 5.18
N ALA A 185 -17.94 -36.04 5.58
CA ALA A 185 -18.06 -37.23 4.74
C ALA A 185 -19.49 -37.51 4.23
N HIS A 186 -20.51 -36.87 4.82
CA HIS A 186 -21.91 -37.00 4.45
C HIS A 186 -22.43 -35.76 3.70
N GLY A 187 -21.54 -34.82 3.34
CA GLY A 187 -21.87 -33.61 2.59
C GLY A 187 -22.48 -32.48 3.43
N LYS A 188 -22.50 -32.60 4.76
CA LYS A 188 -23.03 -31.59 5.68
C LYS A 188 -21.96 -30.54 5.97
N GLU A 189 -22.37 -29.27 5.99
CA GLU A 189 -21.45 -28.17 6.31
C GLU A 189 -21.05 -28.21 7.79
N VAL A 190 -19.75 -28.27 8.04
CA VAL A 190 -19.10 -28.28 9.34
C VAL A 190 -18.05 -27.18 9.40
N VAL A 191 -17.91 -26.54 10.56
CA VAL A 191 -16.92 -25.48 10.76
C VAL A 191 -15.64 -26.12 11.32
N ALA A 192 -14.64 -26.29 10.46
CA ALA A 192 -13.29 -26.70 10.83
C ALA A 192 -12.55 -25.53 11.49
N LYS A 193 -11.93 -25.77 12.65
CA LYS A 193 -11.15 -24.76 13.38
C LYS A 193 -9.67 -25.08 13.28
N TYR A 194 -8.91 -24.13 12.78
CA TYR A 194 -7.47 -24.22 12.65
C TYR A 194 -6.80 -23.26 13.62
N SER A 195 -5.74 -23.72 14.28
CA SER A 195 -4.97 -22.94 15.25
C SER A 195 -4.02 -21.94 14.60
N SER A 196 -3.61 -22.17 13.35
CA SER A 196 -2.69 -21.29 12.63
C SER A 196 -3.30 -20.71 11.36
N ASP A 197 -2.99 -19.45 11.08
CA ASP A 197 -3.40 -18.78 9.84
C ASP A 197 -2.82 -19.45 8.60
N ALA A 198 -1.69 -20.15 8.73
CA ALA A 198 -1.02 -20.82 7.63
C ALA A 198 -1.86 -21.97 7.05
N GLU A 199 -2.64 -22.65 7.90
CA GLU A 199 -3.49 -23.79 7.51
C GLU A 199 -4.68 -23.36 6.66
N CYS A 200 -5.18 -22.14 6.88
CA CYS A 200 -6.25 -21.55 6.06
C CYS A 200 -5.75 -20.67 4.94
N LYS A 201 -4.44 -20.42 4.84
CA LYS A 201 -3.88 -19.64 3.73
C LYS A 201 -3.63 -20.54 2.52
N ILE A 202 -3.89 -20.01 1.34
CA ILE A 202 -3.59 -20.70 0.08
C ILE A 202 -2.06 -20.77 -0.05
N PRO A 203 -1.45 -21.97 -0.20
CA PRO A 203 -0.01 -22.07 -0.35
C PRO A 203 0.42 -21.32 -1.62
N ALA A 204 1.51 -20.55 -1.54
CA ALA A 204 1.99 -19.70 -2.64
C ALA A 204 2.25 -20.45 -3.97
N ARG A 205 2.42 -21.78 -3.91
CA ARG A 205 2.59 -22.68 -5.06
C ARG A 205 1.28 -22.99 -5.80
N MET A 206 0.13 -22.68 -5.20
CA MET A 206 -1.19 -22.65 -5.82
C MET A 206 -1.66 -21.20 -6.07
N LYS A 207 -0.74 -20.30 -6.43
CA LYS A 207 -1.13 -19.09 -7.16
C LYS A 207 -1.80 -19.57 -8.44
N ARG A 208 -3.13 -19.56 -8.42
CA ARG A 208 -4.04 -19.93 -9.51
C ARG A 208 -3.36 -19.76 -10.86
N THR A 209 -2.94 -20.86 -11.47
CA THR A 209 -2.92 -20.92 -12.94
C THR A 209 -4.30 -20.45 -13.37
N THR A 210 -4.33 -19.49 -14.28
CA THR A 210 -5.51 -18.83 -14.85
C THR A 210 -6.54 -19.80 -15.49
N ALA A 211 -6.32 -21.12 -15.35
CA ALA A 211 -7.12 -22.23 -15.84
C ALA A 211 -8.17 -22.78 -14.84
N GLN A 212 -8.24 -22.29 -13.60
CA GLN A 212 -9.32 -22.61 -12.65
C GLN A 212 -9.96 -21.34 -12.08
N ARG A 213 -10.29 -20.40 -12.97
CA ARG A 213 -11.39 -19.48 -12.70
C ARG A 213 -12.65 -20.35 -12.84
N PRO A 214 -13.50 -20.55 -11.82
CA PRO A 214 -14.86 -21.00 -12.08
C PRO A 214 -15.38 -20.02 -13.13
N SER A 215 -15.85 -20.56 -14.26
CA SER A 215 -16.42 -19.76 -15.33
C SER A 215 -17.24 -18.63 -14.72
N GLN A 216 -17.03 -17.38 -15.15
CA GLN A 216 -17.89 -16.26 -14.75
C GLN A 216 -19.39 -16.51 -15.07
N ASN A 217 -19.70 -17.64 -15.73
CA ASN A 217 -21.03 -18.16 -16.00
C ASN A 217 -21.48 -19.29 -15.04
N VAL A 218 -20.95 -19.42 -13.82
CA VAL A 218 -21.71 -20.14 -12.78
C VAL A 218 -22.84 -19.22 -12.35
N ARG A 219 -24.01 -19.41 -12.96
CA ARG A 219 -25.29 -18.81 -12.56
C ARG A 219 -25.53 -19.16 -11.10
N ASP A 220 -25.18 -18.25 -10.20
CA ASP A 220 -25.59 -18.34 -8.81
C ASP A 220 -27.04 -17.85 -8.74
N PRO A 221 -28.02 -18.73 -8.47
CA PRO A 221 -29.44 -18.36 -8.46
C PRO A 221 -29.76 -17.29 -7.41
N VAL A 222 -28.96 -17.17 -6.35
CA VAL A 222 -29.11 -16.12 -5.33
C VAL A 222 -28.67 -14.78 -5.90
N ARG A 223 -27.53 -14.75 -6.59
CA ARG A 223 -27.00 -13.53 -7.23
C ARG A 223 -27.91 -13.03 -8.35
N GLU A 224 -28.43 -13.92 -9.18
CA GLU A 224 -29.34 -13.57 -10.26
C GLU A 224 -30.68 -13.04 -9.73
N ARG A 225 -31.22 -13.68 -8.68
CA ARG A 225 -32.42 -13.19 -7.99
C ARG A 225 -32.20 -11.83 -7.34
N ALA A 226 -31.03 -11.59 -6.74
CA ALA A 226 -30.67 -10.30 -6.18
C ALA A 226 -30.54 -9.21 -7.26
N GLN A 227 -29.94 -9.53 -8.40
CA GLN A 227 -29.84 -8.61 -9.55
C GLN A 227 -31.21 -8.29 -10.14
N ALA A 228 -32.09 -9.28 -10.30
CA ALA A 228 -33.45 -9.08 -10.77
C ALA A 228 -34.28 -8.22 -9.80
N ASN A 229 -34.16 -8.47 -8.48
CA ASN A 229 -34.81 -7.64 -7.46
C ASN A 229 -34.29 -6.20 -7.48
N TYR A 230 -32.96 -6.02 -7.61
CA TYR A 230 -32.37 -4.69 -7.72
C TYR A 230 -32.85 -3.96 -8.98
N ALA A 231 -32.86 -4.64 -10.13
CA ALA A 231 -33.38 -4.10 -11.38
C ALA A 231 -34.86 -3.72 -11.28
N ALA A 232 -35.68 -4.52 -10.60
CA ALA A 232 -37.09 -4.22 -10.36
C ALA A 232 -37.26 -2.94 -9.52
N VAL A 233 -36.49 -2.78 -8.45
CA VAL A 233 -36.49 -1.56 -7.62
C VAL A 233 -36.03 -0.36 -8.43
N VAL A 234 -34.96 -0.49 -9.22
CA VAL A 234 -34.48 0.60 -10.08
C VAL A 234 -35.54 1.00 -11.11
N ASN A 235 -36.23 0.04 -11.73
CA ASN A 235 -37.32 0.31 -12.65
C ASN A 235 -38.50 1.01 -11.95
N GLU A 236 -38.87 0.56 -10.74
CA GLU A 236 -39.92 1.18 -9.94
C GLU A 236 -39.54 2.63 -9.56
N LEU A 237 -38.29 2.88 -9.18
CA LEU A 237 -37.80 4.24 -8.95
C LEU A 237 -37.87 5.05 -10.25
N ASN A 238 -37.33 4.56 -11.36
CA ASN A 238 -37.33 5.28 -12.63
C ASN A 238 -38.75 5.68 -13.06
N GLU A 239 -39.74 4.80 -12.91
CA GLU A 239 -41.16 5.12 -13.19
C GLU A 239 -41.74 6.17 -12.23
N LYS A 240 -41.35 6.14 -10.94
CA LYS A 240 -41.76 7.16 -9.95
C LYS A 240 -41.11 8.53 -10.21
N PHE A 241 -39.91 8.57 -10.78
CA PHE A 241 -39.20 9.80 -11.13
C PHE A 241 -39.51 10.29 -12.55
N LYS A 242 -40.10 9.45 -13.40
CA LYS A 242 -40.44 9.80 -14.79
C LYS A 242 -41.43 10.96 -14.86
N GLY A 243 -41.00 12.02 -15.53
CA GLY A 243 -41.78 13.23 -15.76
C GLY A 243 -41.98 14.12 -14.53
N LEU A 244 -41.29 13.85 -13.42
CA LEU A 244 -41.39 14.64 -12.19
C LEU A 244 -40.71 16.02 -12.39
N LYS A 245 -41.34 17.10 -11.91
CA LYS A 245 -40.78 18.46 -11.98
C LYS A 245 -39.46 18.53 -11.20
N GLU A 246 -38.50 19.31 -11.70
CA GLU A 246 -37.23 19.55 -11.02
C GLU A 246 -37.48 20.12 -9.62
N GLY A 247 -36.82 19.56 -8.61
CA GLY A 247 -37.02 19.93 -7.20
C GLY A 247 -38.28 19.31 -6.55
N CYS A 248 -39.01 18.44 -7.25
CA CYS A 248 -40.08 17.64 -6.67
C CYS A 248 -39.61 16.21 -6.33
N PHE A 249 -40.13 15.65 -5.24
CA PHE A 249 -39.79 14.32 -4.73
C PHE A 249 -41.05 13.46 -4.63
N PRO A 250 -41.04 12.21 -5.16
CA PRO A 250 -42.22 11.36 -5.18
C PRO A 250 -42.59 10.91 -3.77
N ARG A 251 -43.89 10.93 -3.44
CA ARG A 251 -44.45 10.46 -2.17
C ARG A 251 -45.57 9.45 -2.46
N PRO A 252 -45.97 8.60 -1.50
CA PRO A 252 -47.10 7.69 -1.68
C PRO A 252 -48.43 8.36 -2.03
N LYS A 253 -48.59 9.65 -1.70
CA LYS A 253 -49.73 10.49 -2.10
C LYS A 253 -49.18 11.84 -2.60
N GLY A 254 -49.04 11.98 -3.91
CA GLY A 254 -48.52 13.16 -4.58
C GLY A 254 -47.00 13.33 -4.47
N CYS A 255 -46.54 14.55 -4.21
CA CYS A 255 -45.12 14.88 -4.15
C CYS A 255 -44.82 16.02 -3.19
N LEU A 256 -43.53 16.18 -2.87
CA LEU A 256 -43.00 17.32 -2.13
C LEU A 256 -42.11 18.12 -3.07
N CYS A 257 -42.46 19.38 -3.35
CA CYS A 257 -41.73 20.24 -4.26
C CYS A 257 -41.06 21.40 -3.52
N VAL A 258 -39.80 21.69 -3.85
CA VAL A 258 -39.12 22.90 -3.37
C VAL A 258 -39.59 24.08 -4.21
N ILE A 259 -40.24 25.07 -3.60
CA ILE A 259 -40.72 26.28 -4.30
C ILE A 259 -39.68 27.41 -4.26
N GLY A 260 -38.83 27.42 -3.24
CA GLY A 260 -37.83 28.46 -3.07
C GLY A 260 -36.96 28.23 -1.85
N LYS A 261 -36.16 29.22 -1.50
CA LYS A 261 -35.34 29.24 -0.28
C LYS A 261 -35.80 30.36 0.63
N ASP A 262 -35.76 30.15 1.94
CA ASP A 262 -36.01 31.19 2.93
C ASP A 262 -34.82 32.18 3.02
N LYS A 263 -34.97 33.23 3.83
CA LYS A 263 -33.92 34.24 4.06
C LYS A 263 -32.62 33.65 4.65
N ASN A 264 -32.68 32.42 5.18
CA ASN A 264 -31.58 31.69 5.79
C ASN A 264 -31.04 30.59 4.85
N GLY A 265 -31.49 30.53 3.60
CA GLY A 265 -31.05 29.58 2.59
C GLY A 265 -31.66 28.17 2.68
N ARG A 266 -32.61 27.93 3.60
CA ARG A 266 -33.30 26.64 3.76
C ARG A 266 -34.40 26.48 2.71
N ASP A 267 -34.57 25.27 2.22
CA ASP A 267 -35.57 24.96 1.20
C ASP A 267 -37.00 25.06 1.76
N ILE A 268 -37.82 25.90 1.12
CA ILE A 268 -39.25 26.00 1.36
C ILE A 268 -39.92 24.94 0.49
N THR A 269 -40.53 23.95 1.15
CA THR A 269 -41.19 22.83 0.49
C THR A 269 -42.71 22.95 0.55
N GLU A 270 -43.38 22.58 -0.52
CA GLU A 270 -44.84 22.47 -0.62
C GLU A 270 -45.23 21.06 -0.99
N ARG A 271 -46.24 20.54 -0.28
CA ARG A 271 -46.79 19.23 -0.55
C ARG A 271 -47.95 19.35 -1.54
N ARG A 272 -47.80 18.71 -2.69
CA ARG A 272 -48.87 18.56 -3.69
C ARG A 272 -49.49 17.18 -3.54
N MET A 273 -50.82 17.12 -3.51
CA MET A 273 -51.54 15.86 -3.25
C MET A 273 -51.92 15.09 -4.52
N LYS A 274 -51.83 15.73 -5.70
CA LYS A 274 -52.16 15.11 -6.99
C LYS A 274 -50.89 14.90 -7.81
N ASP A 275 -50.74 13.70 -8.38
CA ASP A 275 -49.58 13.34 -9.21
C ASP A 275 -49.46 14.21 -10.48
N ARG A 276 -50.59 14.73 -10.99
CA ARG A 276 -50.60 15.67 -12.14
C ARG A 276 -49.90 16.99 -11.83
N ASP A 277 -49.94 17.44 -10.58
CA ASP A 277 -49.31 18.70 -10.18
C ASP A 277 -47.80 18.53 -9.94
N CYS A 278 -47.37 17.28 -9.82
CA CYS A 278 -45.99 16.86 -9.59
C CYS A 278 -45.23 16.61 -10.88
N LYS A 279 -45.94 16.30 -11.98
CA LYS A 279 -45.36 15.96 -13.27
C LYS A 279 -45.51 17.09 -14.28
N CYS A 280 -44.57 17.18 -15.21
CA CYS A 280 -44.67 18.06 -16.37
C CYS A 280 -45.69 17.50 -17.35
N GLN A 281 -46.62 18.34 -17.82
CA GLN A 281 -47.51 17.92 -18.90
C GLN A 281 -46.79 17.96 -20.27
N PRO A 282 -47.18 17.12 -21.23
CA PRO A 282 -46.60 17.15 -22.58
C PRO A 282 -46.80 18.54 -23.21
N GLY A 283 -45.69 19.21 -23.51
CA GLY A 283 -45.68 20.58 -24.06
C GLY A 283 -45.58 21.71 -23.03
N GLU A 284 -45.58 21.42 -21.73
CA GLU A 284 -45.48 22.43 -20.67
C GLU A 284 -44.02 22.90 -20.48
N ARG A 285 -43.69 24.11 -20.95
CA ARG A 285 -42.41 24.79 -20.67
C ARG A 285 -42.60 25.76 -19.50
N GLY A 286 -42.40 25.29 -18.27
CA GLY A 286 -42.55 26.08 -17.05
C GLY A 286 -41.36 25.93 -16.08
N LYS A 287 -41.35 26.73 -15.01
CA LYS A 287 -40.32 26.63 -13.95
C LYS A 287 -40.32 25.20 -13.38
N GLY A 288 -39.23 24.48 -13.63
CA GLY A 288 -39.03 23.09 -13.18
C GLY A 288 -39.39 22.00 -14.20
N CYS A 289 -39.66 22.33 -15.47
CA CYS A 289 -39.78 21.33 -16.54
C CYS A 289 -38.59 21.46 -17.52
N PRO A 290 -37.82 20.38 -17.76
CA PRO A 290 -36.67 20.42 -18.65
C PRO A 290 -37.11 20.69 -20.10
N VAL A 291 -36.21 21.30 -20.87
CA VAL A 291 -36.46 21.87 -22.22
C VAL A 291 -36.97 20.82 -23.24
N GLY A 292 -36.78 19.53 -22.96
CA GLY A 292 -37.18 18.40 -23.81
C GLY A 292 -38.63 17.95 -23.70
N GLY A 293 -39.42 18.46 -22.75
CA GLY A 293 -40.76 17.89 -22.47
C GLY A 293 -40.67 16.50 -21.83
N ALA A 294 -41.84 15.92 -21.52
CA ALA A 294 -41.98 14.66 -20.78
C ALA A 294 -41.30 13.46 -21.46
#